data_AF-A0A1B6KF21-F1
#
_entry.id   AF-A0A1B6KF21-F1
#
_cell.length_a   1.000
_cell.length_b   1.000
_cell.length_c   1.000
_cell.angle_alpha   90.00
_cell.angle_beta   90.00
_cell.angle_gamma   90.00
#
_symmetry.space_group_name_H-M   'P 1'
#
loop_
_entity.id
_entity.type
_entity.pdbx_description
1 polymer ?
#
loop_
_entity_poly.entity_id
_entity_poly.type
_entity_poly.pdbx_seq_one_letter_code
_entity_poly.pdbx_strand_id
1 'polypeptide(L)'
;MVQTMIAPPDLDVNLDALWKEVNPEKLMDSKLKCVFEMPVEENTATATSQETTNTVEDKTKRVGDSPSVAHDADLAKAAKEVKHLREEESSLRQENLQLKEQLMRLRLSHQVSTATPPITSSSLALAPAQGFSPLLIIIAIAMAILGIVLGKYIL
;
A
#
# COMPACT_ATOMS: atom_id res chain seq x y z
N MET A 1 8.38 19.74 -6.09
CA MET A 1 6.99 20.13 -6.44
C MET A 1 6.37 18.91 -7.09
N VAL A 2 5.23 18.45 -6.59
CA VAL A 2 4.50 17.31 -7.16
C VAL A 2 3.22 17.85 -7.75
N GLN A 3 2.97 17.52 -9.02
CA GLN A 3 1.78 17.95 -9.75
C GLN A 3 0.90 16.73 -10.04
N THR A 4 -0.40 16.85 -9.83
CA THR A 4 -1.38 15.80 -10.04
C THR A 4 -2.58 16.32 -10.81
N MET A 5 -3.28 15.42 -11.49
CA MET A 5 -4.57 15.69 -12.13
C MET A 5 -5.46 14.45 -12.03
N ILE A 6 -6.77 14.65 -12.15
CA ILE A 6 -7.71 13.53 -12.26
C ILE A 6 -7.62 12.97 -13.68
N ALA A 7 -7.33 11.68 -13.80
CA ALA A 7 -7.26 11.01 -15.09
C ALA A 7 -8.65 10.96 -15.75
N PRO A 8 -8.78 11.38 -17.03
CA PRO A 8 -10.01 11.18 -17.79
C PRO A 8 -10.34 9.68 -17.90
N PRO A 9 -11.63 9.32 -17.99
CA PRO A 9 -12.07 7.92 -18.10
C PRO A 9 -11.67 7.28 -19.43
N ASP A 10 -11.31 8.07 -20.43
CA ASP A 10 -10.84 7.60 -21.74
C ASP A 10 -9.35 7.27 -21.64
N LEU A 11 -9.06 5.99 -21.43
CA LEU A 11 -7.70 5.47 -21.17
C LEU A 11 -6.77 5.51 -22.40
N ASP A 12 -7.28 5.93 -23.55
CA ASP A 12 -6.60 5.94 -24.86
C ASP A 12 -5.93 7.29 -25.16
N VAL A 13 -6.05 8.27 -24.27
CA VAL A 13 -5.52 9.62 -24.46
C VAL A 13 -4.01 9.62 -24.26
N ASN A 14 -3.28 10.18 -25.22
CA ASN A 14 -1.85 10.41 -25.13
C ASN A 14 -1.53 11.29 -23.90
N LEU A 15 -0.83 10.72 -22.92
CA LEU A 15 -0.51 11.37 -21.65
C LEU A 15 0.18 12.72 -21.84
N ASP A 16 1.10 12.85 -22.80
CA ASP A 16 1.84 14.09 -23.05
C ASP A 16 0.93 15.19 -23.65
N ALA A 17 -0.03 14.81 -24.50
CA ALA A 17 -1.05 15.74 -24.99
C ALA A 17 -1.99 16.17 -23.86
N LEU A 18 -2.40 15.24 -23.00
CA LEU A 18 -3.27 15.53 -21.86
C LEU A 18 -2.64 16.55 -20.90
N TRP A 19 -1.35 16.42 -20.57
CA TRP A 19 -0.64 17.40 -19.73
C TRP A 19 -0.51 18.79 -20.37
N LYS A 20 -0.51 18.88 -21.71
CA LYS A 20 -0.42 20.16 -22.44
C LYS A 20 -1.78 20.84 -22.61
N GLU A 21 -2.84 20.06 -22.73
CA GLU A 21 -4.20 20.54 -23.03
C GLU A 21 -5.05 20.76 -21.77
N VAL A 22 -4.58 20.33 -20.60
CA VAL A 22 -5.32 20.46 -19.34
C VAL A 22 -5.39 21.91 -18.86
N ASN A 23 -6.59 22.32 -18.42
CA ASN A 23 -6.79 23.63 -17.80
C ASN A 23 -6.02 23.72 -16.46
N PRO A 24 -5.35 24.86 -16.17
CA PRO A 24 -4.56 25.02 -14.96
C PRO A 24 -5.37 24.93 -13.66
N GLU A 25 -6.68 25.18 -13.71
CA GLU A 25 -7.58 25.02 -12.55
C GLU A 25 -7.80 23.56 -12.14
N LYS A 26 -7.57 22.60 -13.05
CA LYS A 26 -7.73 21.15 -12.79
C LYS A 26 -6.44 20.49 -12.34
N LEU A 27 -5.33 21.23 -12.35
CA LEU A 27 -4.04 20.78 -11.85
C LEU A 27 -3.97 21.06 -10.35
N MET A 28 -3.52 20.07 -9.60
CA MET A 28 -3.21 20.22 -8.19
C MET A 28 -1.69 20.18 -8.03
N ASP A 29 -1.11 21.18 -7.35
CA ASP A 29 0.31 21.20 -7.04
C ASP A 29 0.56 21.18 -5.54
N SER A 30 1.61 20.45 -5.14
CA SER A 30 2.07 20.41 -3.76
C SER A 30 3.57 20.71 -3.70
N LYS A 31 3.93 21.72 -2.89
CA LYS A 31 5.32 22.11 -2.65
C LYS A 31 5.81 21.43 -1.38
N LEU A 32 6.80 20.57 -1.53
CA LEU A 32 7.42 19.85 -0.42
C LEU A 32 8.77 20.49 -0.11
N LYS A 33 9.09 20.56 1.19
CA LYS A 33 10.41 20.94 1.67
C LYS A 33 11.22 19.67 1.89
N CYS A 34 12.38 19.57 1.23
CA CYS A 34 13.35 18.53 1.56
C CYS A 34 14.09 18.95 2.83
N VAL A 35 14.04 18.11 3.86
CA VAL A 35 14.84 18.26 5.06
C VAL A 35 15.92 17.19 5.02
N PHE A 36 17.16 17.62 5.08
CA PHE A 36 18.31 16.73 5.17
C PHE A 36 18.68 16.61 6.64
N GLU A 37 18.65 15.39 7.15
CA GLU A 37 19.08 15.08 8.52
C GLU A 37 20.38 14.30 8.43
N MET A 38 21.40 14.76 9.17
CA MET A 38 22.64 14.01 9.32
C MET A 38 22.45 12.97 10.43
N PRO A 39 22.91 11.73 10.25
CA PRO A 39 22.80 10.72 11.29
C PRO A 39 23.56 11.19 12.54
N VAL A 40 22.85 11.28 13.67
CA VAL A 40 23.48 11.55 14.96
C VAL A 40 24.24 10.28 15.35
N GLU A 41 25.57 10.32 15.33
CA GLU A 41 26.35 9.29 15.99
C GLU A 41 26.04 9.37 17.49
N GLU A 42 25.42 8.32 18.04
CA GLU A 42 25.19 8.16 19.47
C GLU A 42 26.54 8.02 20.21
N ASN A 43 27.25 9.13 20.38
CA ASN A 43 28.20 9.29 21.47
C ASN A 43 27.58 10.24 22.48
N THR A 44 26.98 9.61 23.49
CA THR A 44 26.65 10.11 24.82
C THR A 44 26.93 11.58 25.14
N ALA A 45 25.87 12.24 25.64
CA ALA A 45 25.83 13.41 26.53
C ALA A 45 25.26 14.71 25.93
N THR A 46 23.97 14.92 26.23
CA THR A 46 23.38 16.19 26.71
C THR A 46 23.78 17.49 26.02
N ALA A 47 22.84 18.08 25.26
CA ALA A 47 22.42 19.47 25.47
C ALA A 47 21.08 19.74 24.77
N THR A 48 20.07 19.99 25.58
CA THR A 48 18.82 20.67 25.21
C THR A 48 19.11 22.14 24.86
N SER A 49 18.55 22.64 23.75
CA SER A 49 17.79 23.91 23.64
C SER A 49 18.02 24.71 22.35
N GLN A 50 16.87 25.18 21.83
CA GLN A 50 16.63 26.51 21.23
C GLN A 50 17.07 26.84 19.79
N GLU A 51 16.04 26.95 18.95
CA GLU A 51 15.60 28.15 18.22
C GLU A 51 16.62 29.22 17.76
N THR A 52 16.41 29.63 16.50
CA THR A 52 16.69 30.92 15.85
C THR A 52 18.05 31.24 15.19
N THR A 53 17.88 31.72 13.94
CA THR A 53 18.61 32.77 13.19
C THR A 53 19.82 32.42 12.31
N ASN A 54 19.57 32.55 11.00
CA ASN A 54 20.37 33.18 9.95
C ASN A 54 21.86 33.46 10.25
N THR A 55 22.74 32.91 9.39
CA THR A 55 23.79 33.70 8.72
C THR A 55 24.32 32.93 7.51
N VAL A 56 24.28 33.60 6.36
CA VAL A 56 24.95 33.22 5.11
C VAL A 56 26.41 33.61 5.24
N GLU A 57 27.34 32.66 5.13
CA GLU A 57 28.71 32.97 4.70
C GLU A 57 29.24 31.89 3.75
N ASP A 58 29.42 32.33 2.51
CA ASP A 58 30.20 31.71 1.45
C ASP A 58 31.69 31.64 1.85
N LYS A 59 32.28 30.45 1.78
CA LYS A 59 33.73 30.30 1.65
C LYS A 59 34.09 29.04 0.88
N THR A 60 34.28 29.26 -0.42
CA THR A 60 35.17 28.48 -1.29
C THR A 60 36.55 28.26 -0.64
N LYS A 61 36.95 27.00 -0.35
CA LYS A 61 38.25 26.42 -0.72
C LYS A 61 38.48 24.96 -0.24
N ARG A 62 38.88 24.15 -1.23
CA ARG A 62 39.89 23.07 -1.20
C ARG A 62 39.57 21.74 -0.51
N VAL A 63 39.40 20.73 -1.38
CA VAL A 63 40.17 19.47 -1.46
C VAL A 63 40.95 19.11 -0.19
N GLY A 64 40.42 18.13 0.53
CA GLY A 64 41.08 17.42 1.63
C GLY A 64 40.68 15.95 1.54
N ASP A 65 41.70 15.12 1.50
CA ASP A 65 41.73 13.67 1.33
C ASP A 65 40.83 12.91 2.34
N SER A 66 40.03 11.96 1.82
CA SER A 66 39.50 10.72 2.42
C SER A 66 39.19 10.60 3.93
N PRO A 67 38.02 10.03 4.27
CA PRO A 67 37.96 8.88 5.18
C PRO A 67 37.29 7.67 4.48
N SER A 68 37.99 7.06 3.52
CA SER A 68 37.50 5.90 2.74
C SER A 68 37.05 4.70 3.59
N VAL A 69 37.49 4.60 4.85
CA VAL A 69 37.28 3.39 5.67
C VAL A 69 35.87 3.33 6.28
N ALA A 70 35.24 4.48 6.58
CA ALA A 70 33.88 4.51 7.13
C ALA A 70 32.84 4.22 6.04
N HIS A 71 33.04 4.76 4.84
CA HIS A 71 32.16 4.55 3.70
C HIS A 71 32.12 3.09 3.24
N ASP A 72 33.24 2.36 3.31
CA ASP A 72 33.30 0.95 2.93
C ASP A 72 32.50 0.04 3.87
N ALA A 73 32.45 0.36 5.17
CA ALA A 73 31.65 -0.38 6.15
C ALA A 73 30.14 -0.19 5.93
N ASP A 74 29.72 1.03 5.64
CA ASP A 74 28.32 1.35 5.32
C ASP A 74 27.90 0.78 3.97
N LEU A 75 28.79 0.81 2.97
CA LEU A 75 28.56 0.20 1.66
C LEU A 75 28.42 -1.33 1.78
N ALA A 76 29.24 -1.96 2.63
CA ALA A 76 29.15 -3.40 2.90
C ALA A 76 27.87 -3.78 3.66
N LYS A 77 27.39 -2.92 4.57
CA LYS A 77 26.12 -3.12 5.28
C LYS A 77 24.93 -2.97 4.32
N ALA A 78 24.93 -1.94 3.48
CA ALA A 78 23.92 -1.74 2.45
C ALA A 78 23.90 -2.90 1.44
N ALA A 79 25.06 -3.43 1.04
CA ALA A 79 25.14 -4.58 0.14
C ALA A 79 24.53 -5.86 0.76
N LYS A 80 24.73 -6.08 2.07
CA LYS A 80 24.10 -7.20 2.79
C LYS A 80 22.59 -7.04 2.88
N GLU A 81 22.10 -5.83 3.14
CA GLU A 81 20.68 -5.53 3.20
C GLU A 81 20.01 -5.70 1.83
N VAL A 82 20.63 -5.22 0.75
CA VAL A 82 20.14 -5.46 -0.61
C VAL A 82 20.08 -6.95 -0.93
N LYS A 83 21.09 -7.73 -0.54
CA LYS A 83 21.09 -9.18 -0.73
C LYS A 83 19.95 -9.86 0.05
N HIS A 84 19.76 -9.47 1.31
CA HIS A 84 18.69 -9.99 2.15
C HIS A 84 17.31 -9.67 1.56
N LEU A 85 17.07 -8.41 1.19
CA LEU A 85 15.82 -7.97 0.55
C LEU A 85 15.56 -8.70 -0.77
N ARG A 86 16.60 -9.02 -1.56
CA ARG A 86 16.46 -9.84 -2.78
C ARG A 86 16.02 -11.27 -2.47
N GLU A 87 16.58 -11.88 -1.44
CA GLU A 87 16.19 -13.21 -0.98
C GLU A 87 14.73 -13.22 -0.50
N GLU A 88 14.33 -12.24 0.33
CA GLU A 88 12.94 -12.06 0.76
C GLU A 88 11.98 -11.81 -0.41
N GLU A 89 12.34 -10.95 -1.38
CA GLU A 89 11.52 -10.71 -2.56
C GLU A 89 11.31 -12.00 -3.36
N SER A 90 12.36 -12.80 -3.54
CA SER A 90 12.28 -14.08 -4.23
C SER A 90 11.39 -15.10 -3.49
N SER A 91 11.50 -15.15 -2.17
CA SER A 91 10.70 -16.02 -1.30
C SER A 91 9.22 -15.62 -1.36
N LEU A 92 8.92 -14.33 -1.20
CA LEU A 92 7.56 -13.80 -1.31
C LEU A 92 6.96 -14.04 -2.69
N ARG A 93 7.74 -13.90 -3.77
CA ARG A 93 7.27 -14.23 -5.13
C ARG A 93 6.90 -15.71 -5.26
N GLN A 94 7.69 -16.60 -4.67
CA GLN A 94 7.41 -18.04 -4.67
C GLN A 94 6.14 -18.37 -3.89
N GLU A 95 5.97 -17.81 -2.69
CA GLU A 95 4.75 -17.98 -1.88
C GLU A 95 3.53 -17.44 -2.61
N ASN A 96 3.63 -16.28 -3.26
CA ASN A 96 2.54 -15.69 -4.03
C ASN A 96 2.11 -16.59 -5.19
N LEU A 97 3.08 -17.25 -5.85
CA LEU A 97 2.81 -18.19 -6.92
C LEU A 97 2.11 -19.45 -6.39
N GLN A 98 2.54 -19.99 -5.25
CA GLN A 98 1.88 -21.12 -4.60
C GLN A 98 0.46 -20.79 -4.16
N LEU A 99 0.23 -19.63 -3.55
CA LEU A 99 -1.10 -19.18 -3.15
C LEU A 99 -2.03 -18.99 -4.35
N LYS A 100 -1.52 -18.45 -5.47
CA LYS A 100 -2.27 -18.35 -6.72
C LYS A 100 -2.64 -19.73 -7.28
N GLU A 101 -1.73 -20.70 -7.23
CA GLU A 101 -2.01 -22.08 -7.64
C GLU A 101 -3.08 -22.73 -6.75
N GLN A 102 -2.99 -22.56 -5.43
CA GLN A 102 -3.99 -23.05 -4.48
C GLN A 102 -5.35 -22.38 -4.69
N LEU A 103 -5.39 -21.07 -4.94
CA LEU A 103 -6.60 -20.34 -5.27
C LEU A 103 -7.23 -20.85 -6.57
N MET A 104 -6.42 -21.10 -7.60
CA MET A 104 -6.90 -21.66 -8.86
C MET A 104 -7.45 -23.07 -8.66
N ARG A 105 -6.76 -23.93 -7.89
CA ARG A 105 -7.26 -25.27 -7.53
C ARG A 105 -8.58 -25.19 -6.76
N LEU A 106 -8.70 -24.28 -5.81
CA LEU A 106 -9.92 -24.11 -5.02
C LEU A 106 -11.08 -23.58 -5.87
N ARG A 107 -10.83 -22.63 -6.76
CA ARG A 107 -11.83 -22.16 -7.73
C ARG A 107 -12.25 -23.27 -8.68
N LEU A 108 -11.31 -24.07 -9.17
CA LEU A 108 -11.62 -25.22 -10.02
C LEU A 108 -12.43 -26.27 -9.27
N SER A 109 -12.09 -26.58 -8.00
CA SER A 109 -12.87 -27.52 -7.19
C SER A 109 -14.29 -27.00 -6.89
N HIS A 110 -14.46 -25.71 -6.61
CA HIS A 110 -15.78 -25.08 -6.44
C HIS A 110 -16.58 -25.01 -7.75
N GLN A 111 -15.91 -24.82 -8.88
CA GLN A 111 -16.54 -24.85 -10.20
C GLN A 111 -16.99 -26.27 -10.59
N VAL A 112 -16.25 -27.31 -10.17
CA VAL A 112 -16.66 -28.72 -10.34
C VAL A 112 -17.84 -29.09 -9.42
N SER A 113 -17.96 -28.49 -8.23
CA SER A 113 -19.15 -28.65 -7.37
C SER A 113 -20.38 -27.86 -7.84
N THR A 114 -20.23 -26.96 -8.81
CA THR A 114 -21.32 -26.16 -9.43
C THR A 114 -21.38 -26.38 -10.94
N ALA A 115 -21.45 -27.65 -11.35
CA ALA A 115 -21.72 -27.99 -12.74
C ALA A 115 -23.17 -27.66 -13.11
N THR A 116 -23.41 -26.42 -13.55
CA THR A 116 -24.54 -26.05 -14.42
C THR A 116 -23.94 -25.35 -15.65
N PRO A 117 -24.29 -25.73 -16.89
CA PRO A 117 -23.54 -25.35 -18.08
C PRO A 117 -23.66 -23.84 -18.42
N PRO A 118 -22.68 -23.26 -19.14
CA PRO A 118 -22.67 -21.84 -19.45
C PRO A 118 -23.59 -21.55 -20.63
N ILE A 119 -24.61 -20.72 -20.41
CA ILE A 119 -25.33 -20.04 -21.49
C ILE A 119 -24.77 -18.63 -21.58
N THR A 120 -24.20 -18.36 -22.75
CA THR A 120 -23.81 -17.06 -23.28
C THR A 120 -24.98 -16.06 -23.26
N SER A 121 -24.61 -14.77 -23.26
CA SER A 121 -25.44 -13.57 -23.49
C SER A 121 -26.09 -12.89 -22.27
N SER A 122 -25.54 -11.69 -22.00
CA SER A 122 -26.21 -10.45 -21.60
C SER A 122 -27.68 -10.52 -21.13
N SER A 123 -27.89 -10.31 -19.83
CA SER A 123 -29.05 -9.57 -19.32
C SER A 123 -28.75 -8.96 -17.95
N LEU A 124 -29.27 -7.76 -17.70
CA LEU A 124 -29.46 -7.20 -16.36
C LEU A 124 -30.18 -8.26 -15.51
N ALA A 125 -29.51 -8.84 -14.52
CA ALA A 125 -30.13 -9.76 -13.58
C ALA A 125 -30.04 -9.18 -12.16
N LEU A 126 -31.16 -8.60 -11.75
CA LEU A 126 -31.57 -8.42 -10.37
C LEU A 126 -31.18 -9.66 -9.54
N ALA A 127 -30.60 -9.44 -8.37
CA ALA A 127 -30.07 -10.47 -7.47
C ALA A 127 -30.94 -11.75 -7.43
N PRO A 128 -30.36 -12.95 -7.56
CA PRO A 128 -31.04 -14.14 -7.07
C PRO A 128 -30.93 -14.12 -5.55
N ALA A 129 -32.09 -14.25 -4.92
CA ALA A 129 -32.29 -14.42 -3.49
C ALA A 129 -31.17 -15.28 -2.88
N GLN A 130 -30.50 -14.74 -1.86
CA GLN A 130 -29.68 -15.51 -0.94
C GLN A 130 -30.56 -16.64 -0.43
N GLY A 131 -30.35 -17.85 -0.96
CA GLY A 131 -31.04 -19.05 -0.48
C GLY A 131 -30.83 -19.11 1.03
N PHE A 132 -31.93 -19.25 1.78
CA PHE A 132 -31.88 -19.33 3.23
C PHE A 132 -31.00 -20.51 3.63
N SER A 133 -29.72 -20.25 3.90
CA SER A 133 -28.83 -21.23 4.48
C SER A 133 -29.46 -21.64 5.82
N PRO A 134 -29.63 -22.94 6.12
CA PRO A 134 -30.19 -23.39 7.39
C PRO A 134 -29.42 -22.82 8.58
N LEU A 135 -28.13 -22.50 8.40
CA LEU A 135 -27.28 -21.84 9.38
C LEU A 135 -27.77 -20.41 9.71
N LEU A 136 -28.22 -19.62 8.72
CA LEU A 136 -28.75 -18.27 8.95
C LEU A 136 -30.07 -18.31 9.73
N ILE A 137 -30.93 -19.31 9.46
CA ILE A 137 -32.17 -19.52 10.22
C ILE A 137 -31.85 -19.84 11.68
N ILE A 138 -30.86 -20.70 11.93
CA ILE A 138 -30.41 -21.05 13.29
C ILE A 138 -29.87 -19.81 14.02
N ILE A 139 -29.03 -19.00 13.37
CA ILE A 139 -28.51 -17.75 13.95
C ILE A 139 -29.66 -16.78 14.27
N ALA A 140 -30.63 -16.61 13.37
CA ALA A 140 -31.76 -15.73 13.59
C ALA A 140 -32.60 -16.15 14.81
N ILE A 141 -32.85 -17.44 14.97
CA ILE A 141 -33.58 -17.99 16.13
C ILE A 141 -32.77 -17.79 17.41
N ALA A 142 -31.46 -18.03 17.40
CA ALA A 142 -30.60 -17.83 18.56
C ALA A 142 -30.60 -16.36 19.03
N MET A 143 -30.50 -15.42 18.10
CA MET A 143 -30.54 -13.98 18.40
C MET A 143 -31.92 -13.55 18.94
N ALA A 144 -33.01 -14.10 18.42
CA ALA A 144 -34.36 -13.83 18.91
C ALA A 144 -34.56 -14.32 20.36
N ILE A 145 -34.09 -15.53 20.68
CA ILE A 145 -34.14 -16.08 22.04
C ILE A 145 -33.30 -15.23 22.99
N LEU A 146 -32.07 -14.86 22.60
CA LEU A 146 -31.22 -13.95 23.38
C LEU A 146 -31.93 -12.62 23.64
N GLY A 147 -32.52 -12.01 22.61
CA GLY A 147 -33.26 -10.75 22.74
C GLY A 147 -34.43 -10.83 23.72
N ILE A 148 -35.19 -11.93 23.72
CA ILE A 148 -36.29 -12.16 24.66
C ILE A 148 -35.78 -12.32 26.09
N VAL A 149 -34.71 -13.10 26.27
CA VAL A 149 -34.08 -13.31 27.59
C VAL A 149 -33.55 -11.98 28.11
N LEU A 150 -32.71 -11.28 27.36
CA LEU A 150 -32.19 -9.96 27.75
C LEU A 150 -33.33 -8.97 28.02
N GLY A 151 -34.36 -8.90 27.17
CA GLY A 151 -35.51 -8.03 27.38
C GLY A 151 -36.30 -8.35 28.66
N LYS A 152 -36.35 -9.61 29.08
CA LYS A 152 -37.04 -10.05 30.30
C LYS A 152 -36.24 -9.83 31.59
N TYR A 153 -34.91 -9.76 31.48
CA TYR A 153 -34.00 -9.64 32.63
C TYR A 153 -33.43 -8.22 32.81
N ILE A 154 -33.51 -7.35 31.79
CA ILE A 154 -33.08 -5.94 31.84
C ILE A 154 -34.24 -4.94 31.94
N LEU A 155 -35.48 -5.33 31.61
CA LEU A 155 -36.71 -4.56 31.86
C LEU A 155 -37.53 -5.22 32.98
#